data_AF-A0A962DIW1-F1
#
_entry.id   AF-A0A962DIW1-F1
#
_cell.length_a   1.000
_cell.length_b   1.000
_cell.length_c   1.000
_cell.angle_alpha   90.00
_cell.angle_beta   90.00
_cell.angle_gamma   90.00
#
_symmetry.space_group_name_H-M   'P 1'
#
loop_
_entity.id
_entity.type
_entity.pdbx_description
1 polymer ?
#
loop_
_entity_poly.entity_id
_entity_poly.type
_entity_poly.pdbx_seq_one_letter_code
_entity_poly.pdbx_strand_id
1 'polypeptide(L)'
;MELLLKRTEKGEDAIHNRVYDLSQEKRWVLILVDSKTYVSDIFNKCSDQWSPIKDLLELEQDGFIVNSMGSEAISSSLLLQQKLVAEVKKFIPENYEKAVNKIHNSQLDSASLIKAVNSSCMYINLTISQDIAKQLKSRLTQLIEMNS
;
A
#
# COMPACT_ATOMS: atom_id res chain seq x y z
N MET A 1 7.98 -9.30 -4.37
CA MET A 1 8.65 -9.10 -3.07
C MET A 1 7.84 -8.06 -2.32
N GLU A 2 7.42 -8.37 -1.10
CA GLU A 2 6.59 -7.47 -0.29
C GLU A 2 7.49 -6.47 0.43
N LEU A 3 7.15 -5.18 0.36
CA LEU A 3 8.00 -4.12 0.91
C LEU A 3 7.89 -4.14 2.43
N LEU A 4 9.03 -4.39 3.10
CA LEU A 4 9.14 -4.40 4.54
C LEU A 4 9.77 -3.09 5.02
N LEU A 5 9.08 -2.45 5.96
CA LEU A 5 9.48 -1.19 6.57
C LEU A 5 9.90 -1.41 8.03
N LYS A 6 10.82 -0.58 8.48
CA LYS A 6 11.30 -0.55 9.85
C LYS A 6 11.53 0.90 10.29
N ARG A 7 11.23 1.21 11.55
CA ARG A 7 11.62 2.47 12.21
C ARG A 7 13.13 2.57 12.38
N THR A 8 13.67 3.75 12.12
CA THR A 8 15.05 4.12 12.47
C THR A 8 15.13 4.52 13.94
N GLU A 9 16.34 4.75 14.47
CA GLU A 9 16.51 5.34 15.83
C GLU A 9 15.76 6.67 15.96
N LYS A 10 15.84 7.52 14.93
CA LYS A 10 15.06 8.77 14.83
C LYS A 10 13.55 8.52 14.87
N GLY A 11 13.07 7.47 14.19
CA GLY A 11 11.68 7.03 14.23
C GLY A 11 11.23 6.55 15.62
N GLU A 12 12.09 5.82 16.32
CA GLU A 12 11.83 5.38 17.70
C GLU A 12 11.77 6.58 18.66
N ASP A 13 12.71 7.51 18.57
CA ASP A 13 12.75 8.71 19.41
C ASP A 13 11.51 9.59 19.20
N ALA A 14 11.03 9.72 17.96
CA ALA A 14 9.83 10.49 17.64
C ALA A 14 8.58 9.97 18.35
N ILE A 15 8.47 8.66 18.57
CA ILE A 15 7.35 8.04 19.28
C ILE A 15 7.49 8.18 20.79
N HIS A 16 8.67 7.86 21.34
CA HIS A 16 8.88 7.82 22.79
C HIS A 16 8.95 9.22 23.42
N ASN A 17 9.65 10.14 22.76
CA ASN A 17 9.96 11.45 23.31
C ASN A 17 9.06 12.56 22.73
N ARG A 18 8.16 12.21 21.79
CA ARG A 18 7.23 13.15 21.10
C ARG A 18 7.94 14.38 20.51
N VAL A 19 9.15 14.19 20.04
CA VAL A 19 10.01 15.20 19.42
C VAL A 19 9.76 15.28 17.91
N TYR A 20 10.27 16.35 17.27
CA TYR A 20 10.24 16.59 15.81
C TYR A 20 8.91 17.04 15.19
N ASP A 21 7.94 17.52 15.99
CA ASP A 21 6.71 18.18 15.51
C ASP A 21 5.96 17.47 14.36
N LEU A 22 5.98 16.14 14.37
CA LEU A 22 5.27 15.34 13.38
C LEU A 22 3.76 15.56 13.47
N SER A 23 3.11 15.63 12.30
CA SER A 23 1.65 15.62 12.20
C SER A 23 1.07 14.34 12.83
N GLN A 24 -0.21 14.39 13.15
CA GLN A 24 -0.90 13.26 13.77
C GLN A 24 -0.89 12.03 12.84
N GLU A 25 -1.08 12.24 11.54
CA GLU A 25 -1.07 11.20 10.50
C GLU A 25 0.31 10.55 10.39
N LYS A 26 1.39 11.34 10.35
CA LYS A 26 2.76 10.82 10.35
C LYS A 26 3.08 10.00 11.61
N ARG A 27 2.63 10.46 12.78
CA ARG A 27 2.78 9.70 14.02
C ARG A 27 2.02 8.39 13.97
N TRP A 28 0.80 8.37 13.41
CA TRP A 28 0.05 7.14 13.23
C TRP A 28 0.73 6.17 12.29
N VAL A 29 1.26 6.63 11.16
CA VAL A 29 2.05 5.77 10.27
C VAL A 29 3.28 5.22 10.99
N LEU A 30 4.01 6.04 11.75
CA LEU A 30 5.14 5.56 12.54
C LEU A 30 4.74 4.53 13.59
N ILE A 31 3.57 4.65 14.22
CA ILE A 31 3.05 3.64 15.14
C ILE A 31 2.73 2.34 14.41
N LEU A 32 2.21 2.43 13.18
CA LEU A 32 1.91 1.26 12.35
C LEU A 32 3.16 0.56 11.81
N VAL A 33 4.22 1.32 11.52
CA VAL A 33 5.54 0.80 11.16
C VAL A 33 6.25 0.36 12.45
N ASP A 34 6.09 -0.89 12.86
CA ASP A 34 6.86 -1.40 13.99
C ASP A 34 8.28 -1.84 13.54
N SER A 35 9.02 -2.50 14.43
CA SER A 35 10.37 -3.01 14.21
C SER A 35 10.55 -3.79 12.90
N LYS A 36 9.49 -4.45 12.39
CA LYS A 36 9.37 -5.03 11.04
C LYS A 36 7.89 -5.10 10.64
N THR A 37 7.44 -4.28 9.68
CA THR A 37 6.04 -4.31 9.20
C THR A 37 5.97 -4.26 7.68
N TYR A 38 5.14 -5.12 7.08
CA TYR A 38 4.91 -5.08 5.64
C TYR A 38 3.98 -3.93 5.27
N VAL A 39 4.23 -3.30 4.13
CA VAL A 39 3.40 -2.20 3.62
C VAL A 39 1.94 -2.62 3.46
N SER A 40 1.69 -3.85 3.05
CA SER A 40 0.33 -4.42 2.95
C SER A 40 -0.40 -4.42 4.30
N ASP A 41 0.28 -4.76 5.38
CA ASP A 41 -0.28 -4.75 6.74
C ASP A 41 -0.64 -3.34 7.21
N ILE A 42 0.15 -2.34 6.81
CA ILE A 42 -0.16 -0.93 7.08
C ILE A 42 -1.46 -0.55 6.36
N PHE A 43 -1.57 -0.86 5.06
CA PHE A 43 -2.79 -0.57 4.30
C PHE A 43 -4.01 -1.32 4.81
N ASN A 44 -3.85 -2.54 5.32
CA ASN A 44 -4.94 -3.30 5.93
C ASN A 44 -5.45 -2.68 7.24
N LYS A 45 -4.59 -1.95 7.97
CA LYS A 45 -4.92 -1.26 9.22
C LYS A 45 -5.41 0.17 9.00
N CYS A 46 -5.09 0.79 7.86
CA CYS A 46 -5.56 2.12 7.51
C CYS A 46 -7.04 2.10 7.11
N SER A 47 -7.76 3.17 7.45
CA SER A 47 -9.15 3.34 7.02
C SER A 47 -9.24 3.66 5.53
N ASP A 48 -10.38 3.36 4.92
CA ASP A 48 -10.61 3.58 3.50
C ASP A 48 -10.57 5.06 3.07
N GLN A 49 -10.68 5.98 4.04
CA GLN A 49 -10.69 7.43 3.85
C GLN A 49 -9.30 8.06 3.96
N TRP A 50 -8.29 7.34 4.45
CA TRP A 50 -6.94 7.85 4.65
C TRP A 50 -5.91 6.95 3.95
N SER A 51 -5.06 7.58 3.13
CA SER A 51 -4.00 6.89 2.40
C SER A 51 -2.65 7.19 3.06
N PRO A 52 -1.95 6.21 3.65
CA PRO A 52 -0.65 6.45 4.28
C PRO A 52 0.48 6.67 3.27
N ILE A 53 0.21 6.66 1.95
CA ILE A 53 1.23 6.72 0.89
C ILE A 53 2.12 7.96 1.05
N LYS A 54 1.51 9.14 1.16
CA LYS A 54 2.25 10.40 1.27
C LYS A 54 3.08 10.44 2.56
N ASP A 55 2.47 10.07 3.68
CA ASP A 55 3.13 10.06 4.98
C ASP A 55 4.29 9.07 5.02
N LEU A 56 4.15 7.88 4.40
CA LEU A 56 5.23 6.90 4.27
C LEU A 56 6.43 7.44 3.49
N LEU A 57 6.18 8.13 2.36
CA LEU A 57 7.24 8.73 1.56
C LEU A 57 7.96 9.84 2.31
N GLU A 58 7.20 10.74 2.96
CA GLU A 58 7.79 11.83 3.73
C GLU A 58 8.58 11.31 4.93
N LEU A 59 8.06 10.30 5.65
CA LEU A 59 8.77 9.69 6.77
C LEU A 59 10.06 8.97 6.34
N GLU A 60 10.07 8.35 5.17
CA GLU A 60 11.28 7.73 4.62
C GLU A 60 12.30 8.80 4.22
N GLN A 61 11.86 9.82 3.47
CA GLN A 61 12.70 10.93 3.03
C GLN A 61 13.32 11.68 4.21
N ASP A 62 12.55 11.89 5.28
CA ASP A 62 13.00 12.52 6.50
C ASP A 62 13.83 11.57 7.41
N GLY A 63 13.98 10.30 7.03
CA GLY A 63 14.83 9.32 7.71
C GLY A 63 14.25 8.73 9.00
N PHE A 64 12.93 8.78 9.20
CA PHE A 64 12.26 8.15 10.34
C PHE A 64 11.97 6.66 10.11
N ILE A 65 11.84 6.24 8.85
CA ILE A 65 11.69 4.84 8.44
C ILE A 65 12.67 4.49 7.34
N VAL A 66 12.99 3.21 7.24
CA VAL A 66 13.82 2.64 6.17
C VAL A 66 13.17 1.37 5.64
N ASN A 67 13.40 1.08 4.36
CA ASN A 67 13.09 -0.24 3.84
C ASN A 67 14.18 -1.26 4.21
N SER A 68 13.78 -2.51 4.38
CA SER A 68 14.73 -3.59 4.67
C SER A 68 15.56 -4.03 3.44
N MET A 69 15.33 -3.42 2.28
CA MET A 69 16.01 -3.72 1.02
C MET A 69 17.28 -2.87 0.84
N GLY A 70 17.55 -1.94 1.76
CA GLY A 70 18.89 -1.43 2.03
C GLY A 70 19.47 -0.42 1.05
N SER A 71 18.72 0.16 0.09
CA SER A 71 19.28 1.22 -0.76
C SER A 71 18.29 2.01 -1.63
N GLU A 72 17.19 1.41 -2.08
CA GLU A 72 16.30 2.10 -3.03
C GLU A 72 15.20 2.88 -2.31
N ALA A 73 15.04 4.17 -2.67
CA ALA A 73 13.94 5.00 -2.15
C ALA A 73 12.58 4.35 -2.46
N ILE A 74 11.65 4.42 -1.52
CA ILE A 74 10.29 3.95 -1.71
C ILE A 74 9.64 4.82 -2.79
N SER A 75 9.19 4.22 -3.89
CA SER A 75 8.45 4.95 -4.91
C SER A 75 6.95 4.99 -4.60
N SER A 76 6.29 6.11 -4.92
CA SER A 76 4.85 6.27 -4.78
C SER A 76 4.07 5.20 -5.56
N SER A 77 4.51 4.88 -6.78
CA SER A 77 3.93 3.83 -7.61
C SER A 77 4.03 2.45 -6.97
N LEU A 78 5.13 2.13 -6.30
CA LEU A 78 5.29 0.87 -5.58
C LEU A 78 4.32 0.79 -4.40
N LEU A 79 4.21 1.87 -3.61
CA LEU A 79 3.25 1.93 -2.51
C LEU A 79 1.80 1.81 -3.01
N LEU A 80 1.46 2.46 -4.12
CA LEU A 80 0.16 2.33 -4.76
C LEU A 80 -0.11 0.88 -5.20
N GLN A 81 0.85 0.23 -5.84
CA GLN A 81 0.74 -1.18 -6.22
C GLN A 81 0.47 -2.07 -4.99
N GLN A 82 1.19 -1.87 -3.89
CA GLN A 82 0.97 -2.61 -2.64
C GLN A 82 -0.43 -2.35 -2.04
N LYS A 83 -0.92 -1.11 -2.10
CA LYS A 83 -2.29 -0.76 -1.69
C LYS A 83 -3.34 -1.49 -2.51
N LEU A 84 -3.17 -1.52 -3.83
CA LEU A 84 -4.08 -2.23 -4.75
C LEU A 84 -4.11 -3.74 -4.44
N VAL A 85 -2.95 -4.34 -4.17
CA VAL A 85 -2.84 -5.76 -3.78
C VAL A 85 -3.56 -6.03 -2.45
N ALA A 86 -3.38 -5.17 -1.44
CA ALA A 86 -4.04 -5.29 -0.15
C ALA A 86 -5.57 -5.26 -0.28
N GLU A 87 -6.10 -4.36 -1.11
CA GLU A 87 -7.54 -4.25 -1.38
C GLU A 87 -8.11 -5.49 -2.08
N VAL A 88 -7.38 -6.07 -3.04
CA VAL A 88 -7.81 -7.34 -3.66
C VAL A 88 -7.93 -8.46 -2.63
N LYS A 89 -6.96 -8.57 -1.70
CA LYS A 89 -7.00 -9.57 -0.61
C LYS A 89 -8.17 -9.33 0.36
N LYS A 90 -8.54 -8.07 0.61
CA LYS A 90 -9.67 -7.69 1.49
C LYS A 90 -11.02 -8.09 0.89
N PHE A 91 -11.22 -7.87 -0.40
CA PHE A 91 -12.47 -8.21 -1.09
C PHE A 91 -12.64 -9.72 -1.30
N ILE A 92 -11.53 -10.44 -1.41
CA ILE A 92 -11.55 -11.86 -1.77
C ILE A 92 -10.57 -12.61 -0.86
N PRO A 93 -11.06 -13.27 0.20
CA PRO A 93 -10.20 -13.98 1.14
C PRO A 93 -9.58 -15.26 0.57
N GLU A 94 -10.14 -15.84 -0.50
CA GLU A 94 -9.66 -17.09 -1.11
C GLU A 94 -9.53 -16.97 -2.64
N ASN A 95 -8.60 -17.70 -3.27
CA ASN A 95 -8.39 -17.68 -4.73
C ASN A 95 -7.99 -16.31 -5.33
N TYR A 96 -7.51 -15.37 -4.51
CA TYR A 96 -7.07 -14.05 -4.96
C TYR A 96 -5.72 -14.05 -5.68
N GLU A 97 -4.92 -15.12 -5.55
CA GLU A 97 -3.51 -15.15 -5.98
C GLU A 97 -3.31 -14.74 -7.44
N LYS A 98 -4.18 -15.23 -8.34
CA LYS A 98 -4.09 -14.93 -9.77
C LYS A 98 -4.47 -13.48 -10.09
N ALA A 99 -5.36 -12.87 -9.30
CA ALA A 99 -5.68 -11.44 -9.40
C ALA A 99 -4.53 -10.59 -8.83
N VAL A 100 -4.01 -10.95 -7.66
CA VAL A 100 -2.87 -10.27 -7.04
C VAL A 100 -1.64 -10.31 -7.94
N ASN A 101 -1.31 -11.47 -8.52
CA ASN A 101 -0.14 -11.62 -9.38
C ASN A 101 -0.21 -10.74 -10.64
N LYS A 102 -1.40 -10.42 -11.15
CA LYS A 102 -1.55 -9.49 -12.29
C LYS A 102 -1.15 -8.07 -11.89
N ILE A 103 -1.56 -7.63 -10.70
CA ILE A 103 -1.22 -6.30 -10.16
C ILE A 103 0.25 -6.25 -9.74
N HIS A 104 0.71 -7.26 -9.00
CA HIS A 104 2.06 -7.35 -8.47
C HIS A 104 3.15 -7.39 -9.55
N ASN A 105 2.88 -8.05 -10.68
CA ASN A 105 3.84 -8.16 -11.80
C ASN A 105 3.67 -7.07 -12.86
N SER A 106 2.79 -6.09 -12.63
CA SER A 106 2.63 -4.97 -13.56
C SER A 106 3.78 -3.99 -13.45
N GLN A 107 4.05 -3.26 -14.54
CA GLN A 107 4.95 -2.12 -14.51
C GLN A 107 4.39 -1.02 -13.61
N LEU A 108 5.27 -0.24 -12.99
CA LEU A 108 4.94 0.80 -12.01
C LEU A 108 4.46 2.13 -12.63
N ASP A 109 3.91 2.08 -13.85
CA ASP A 109 3.26 3.21 -14.50
C ASP A 109 1.73 3.09 -14.43
N SER A 110 1.04 4.24 -14.44
CA SER A 110 -0.42 4.30 -14.26
C SER A 110 -1.16 3.49 -15.32
N ALA A 111 -0.72 3.51 -16.59
CA ALA A 111 -1.40 2.78 -17.66
C ALA A 111 -1.30 1.26 -17.47
N SER A 112 -0.15 0.76 -17.05
CA SER A 112 0.06 -0.66 -16.73
C SER A 112 -0.73 -1.10 -15.50
N LEU A 113 -0.78 -0.28 -14.45
CA LEU A 113 -1.59 -0.57 -13.26
C LEU A 113 -3.09 -0.63 -13.59
N ILE A 114 -3.60 0.30 -14.39
CA ILE A 114 -5.00 0.29 -14.86
C ILE A 114 -5.30 -0.99 -15.66
N LYS A 115 -4.41 -1.40 -16.57
CA LYS A 115 -4.56 -2.66 -17.32
C LYS A 115 -4.55 -3.88 -16.41
N ALA A 116 -3.69 -3.89 -15.39
CA ALA A 116 -3.61 -4.97 -14.42
C ALA A 116 -4.88 -5.05 -13.56
N VAL A 117 -5.40 -3.92 -13.09
CA VAL A 117 -6.68 -3.83 -12.35
C VAL A 117 -7.83 -4.37 -13.20
N ASN A 118 -7.96 -3.91 -14.45
CA ASN A 118 -9.01 -4.38 -15.36
C ASN A 118 -8.91 -5.90 -15.61
N SER A 119 -7.71 -6.41 -15.83
CA SER A 119 -7.48 -7.84 -16.04
C SER A 119 -7.78 -8.67 -14.80
N SER A 120 -7.52 -8.12 -13.61
CA SER A 120 -7.81 -8.76 -12.32
C SER A 120 -9.30 -8.83 -12.06
N CYS A 121 -10.01 -7.71 -12.28
CA CYS A 121 -11.46 -7.65 -12.15
C CYS A 121 -12.17 -8.56 -13.18
N MET A 122 -11.65 -8.65 -14.41
CA MET A 122 -12.18 -9.59 -15.42
C MET A 122 -12.03 -11.05 -14.98
N TYR A 123 -10.88 -11.42 -14.41
CA TYR A 123 -10.69 -12.76 -13.85
C TYR A 123 -11.72 -13.05 -12.76
N ILE A 124 -11.85 -12.15 -11.79
CA ILE A 124 -12.80 -12.29 -10.67
C ILE A 124 -14.25 -12.39 -11.16
N ASN A 125 -14.62 -11.60 -12.16
CA ASN A 125 -15.95 -11.65 -12.79
C ASN A 125 -16.24 -13.04 -13.39
N LEU A 126 -15.24 -13.68 -13.99
CA LEU A 126 -15.40 -14.97 -14.65
C LEU A 126 -15.32 -16.16 -13.70
N THR A 127 -14.58 -16.05 -12.60
CA THR A 127 -14.25 -17.21 -11.74
C THR A 127 -14.84 -17.14 -10.34
N ILE A 128 -15.31 -15.98 -9.88
CA ILE A 128 -15.76 -15.78 -8.50
C ILE A 128 -17.16 -15.16 -8.49
N SER A 129 -17.28 -13.87 -8.83
CA SER A 129 -18.55 -13.15 -8.79
C SER A 129 -18.50 -11.86 -9.58
N GLN A 130 -19.51 -11.63 -10.40
CA GLN A 130 -19.69 -10.39 -11.15
C GLN A 130 -19.91 -9.19 -10.23
N ASP A 131 -20.62 -9.37 -9.12
CA ASP A 131 -20.91 -8.28 -8.20
C ASP A 131 -19.65 -7.82 -7.46
N ILE A 132 -18.88 -8.78 -6.93
CA ILE A 132 -17.57 -8.52 -6.31
C ILE A 132 -16.64 -7.82 -7.30
N ALA A 133 -16.58 -8.30 -8.55
CA ALA A 133 -15.75 -7.68 -9.57
C ALA A 133 -16.12 -6.22 -9.86
N LYS A 134 -17.41 -5.87 -9.86
CA LYS A 134 -17.88 -4.49 -10.05
C LYS A 134 -17.48 -3.59 -8.87
N GLN A 135 -17.73 -4.05 -7.64
CA GLN A 135 -17.38 -3.30 -6.42
C GLN A 135 -15.87 -3.06 -6.33
N LEU A 136 -15.08 -4.12 -6.53
CA LEU A 136 -13.63 -4.06 -6.51
C LEU A 136 -13.10 -3.13 -7.62
N LYS A 137 -13.65 -3.21 -8.84
CA LYS A 137 -13.24 -2.33 -9.94
C LYS A 137 -13.45 -0.86 -9.57
N SER A 138 -14.62 -0.51 -9.05
CA SER A 138 -14.92 0.85 -8.61
C SER A 138 -13.89 1.32 -7.57
N ARG A 139 -13.59 0.47 -6.58
CA ARG A 139 -12.65 0.78 -5.50
C ARG A 139 -11.22 0.98 -6.03
N LEU A 140 -10.72 0.06 -6.84
CA LEU A 140 -9.35 0.11 -7.35
C LEU A 140 -9.15 1.30 -8.30
N THR A 141 -10.15 1.67 -9.10
CA THR A 141 -10.08 2.86 -9.97
C THR A 141 -10.00 4.15 -9.15
N GLN A 142 -10.84 4.30 -8.12
CA GLN A 142 -10.78 5.47 -7.21
C GLN A 142 -9.41 5.60 -6.56
N LEU A 143 -8.80 4.48 -6.15
CA LEU A 143 -7.47 4.49 -5.54
C LEU A 143 -6.38 4.96 -6.51
N ILE A 144 -6.47 4.59 -7.78
CA ILE A 144 -5.55 5.09 -8.80
C ILE A 144 -5.74 6.60 -8.99
N GLU A 145 -6.98 7.07 -9.12
CA GLU A 145 -7.29 8.50 -9.33
C GLU A 145 -6.83 9.38 -8.16
N MET A 146 -6.96 8.89 -6.91
CA MET A 146 -6.52 9.64 -5.72
C MET A 146 -4.99 9.71 -5.56
N ASN A 147 -4.21 8.92 -6.30
CA ASN A 147 -2.76 8.80 -6.15
C ASN A 147 -2.00 8.97 -7.49
N SER A 148 -2.71 9.40 -8.56
CA SER A 148 -2.14 9.80 -9.85
C SER A 148 -1.95 11.31 -9.89
#